data_AF-A0AAU6JTG1-F1
#
_entry.id   AF-A0AAU6JTG1-F1
#
_cell.length_a   1.000
_cell.length_b   1.000
_cell.length_c   1.000
_cell.angle_alpha   90.00
_cell.angle_beta   90.00
_cell.angle_gamma   90.00
#
_symmetry.space_group_name_H-M   'P 1'
#
loop_
_entity.id
_entity.type
_entity.pdbx_description
1 polymer ?
#
loop_
_entity_poly.entity_id
_entity_poly.type
_entity_poly.pdbx_seq_one_letter_code
_entity_poly.pdbx_strand_id
1 'polypeptide(L)'
;MRGVPCDGTRPLTRSSKNSSRSRSTSPPGRRPRARHARHAVAGAALLLLAAGAAPAFGASAGGADSPERDARLVYCLDPVHRTDLLTAAVRLGLLKADAEVSPERWAKDHDDDFGRACAALMAAESDSPAAAAQSGGADGDGWLMTLVKQLPLLLAGALLTLGGQSYERVSSQRRSLRQELGTAESAYRAAVREYTTEHARETPADHPPVRAARDALFVALSRVPGPAARRAAAEELADGLPLAEPLPRTGAYLFDRETRVRDAAEEHASAQRCLRSLSELNRGSLYWGWRTLRSRSARTGTAGGAE
;
A
#
# COMPACT_ATOMS: atom_id res chain seq x y z
N MET A 1 17.07 15.94 30.74
CA MET A 1 17.02 14.59 30.13
C MET A 1 17.74 14.68 28.79
N ARG A 2 18.82 13.92 28.55
CA ARG A 2 19.54 13.97 27.26
C ARG A 2 18.79 13.11 26.25
N GLY A 3 18.32 13.71 25.15
CA GLY A 3 17.67 13.00 24.06
C GLY A 3 18.55 11.84 23.59
N VAL A 4 17.98 10.65 23.45
CA VAL A 4 18.68 9.49 22.89
C VAL A 4 19.06 9.85 21.45
N PRO A 5 20.35 9.87 21.08
CA PRO A 5 20.73 10.20 19.72
C PRO A 5 20.15 9.15 18.78
N CYS A 6 19.42 9.61 17.74
CA CYS A 6 18.86 8.78 16.66
C CYS A 6 19.94 8.15 15.74
N ASP A 7 21.13 7.90 16.27
CA ASP A 7 22.26 7.41 15.50
C ASP A 7 22.11 5.88 15.33
N GLY A 8 21.53 5.48 14.21
CA GLY A 8 21.27 4.07 13.84
C GLY A 8 22.52 3.22 13.61
N THR A 9 23.69 3.69 14.04
CA THR A 9 25.00 3.04 13.89
C THR A 9 25.45 2.26 15.12
N ARG A 10 24.69 2.25 16.23
CA ARG A 10 25.05 1.41 17.38
C ARG A 10 24.63 -0.05 17.14
N PRO A 11 25.57 -1.01 17.01
CA PRO A 11 25.22 -2.42 17.11
C PRO A 11 24.58 -2.66 18.48
N LEU A 12 23.49 -3.42 18.51
CA LEU A 12 22.82 -3.88 19.73
C LEU A 12 23.80 -4.70 20.57
N THR A 13 24.65 -4.05 21.37
CA THR A 13 25.44 -4.72 22.38
C THR A 13 24.47 -5.16 23.46
N ARG A 14 24.19 -6.47 23.44
CA ARG A 14 23.40 -7.19 24.43
C ARG A 14 24.02 -6.93 25.80
N SER A 15 23.50 -5.95 26.52
CA SER A 15 23.85 -5.68 27.91
C SER A 15 23.38 -6.89 28.71
N SER A 16 24.30 -7.81 28.95
CA SER A 16 24.14 -8.93 29.86
C SER A 16 24.13 -8.37 31.29
N LYS A 17 22.99 -7.80 31.69
CA LYS A 17 22.75 -7.51 33.10
C LYS A 17 22.38 -8.82 33.78
N ASN A 18 23.38 -9.40 34.44
CA ASN A 18 23.22 -10.32 35.55
C ASN A 18 22.20 -9.72 36.52
N SER A 19 20.95 -10.18 36.45
CA SER A 19 19.91 -9.81 37.40
C SER A 19 19.79 -10.95 38.39
N SER A 20 20.29 -10.66 39.59
CA SER A 20 20.22 -11.45 40.80
C SER A 20 18.79 -11.94 41.05
N ARG A 21 18.69 -13.23 41.36
CA ARG A 21 17.48 -13.93 41.79
C ARG A 21 16.71 -13.13 42.86
N SER A 22 15.47 -12.77 42.54
CA SER A 22 14.43 -12.59 43.54
C SER A 22 13.35 -13.63 43.26
N ARG A 23 13.28 -14.66 44.11
CA ARG A 23 12.23 -15.69 44.07
C ARG A 23 10.91 -15.04 44.41
N SER A 24 10.07 -14.83 43.40
CA SER A 24 8.65 -14.53 43.55
C SER A 24 7.85 -15.79 43.23
N THR A 25 7.32 -16.41 44.27
CA THR A 25 6.36 -17.52 44.20
C THR A 25 5.05 -16.99 43.61
N SER A 26 4.62 -17.53 42.47
CA SER A 26 3.31 -17.26 41.89
C SER A 26 2.65 -18.57 41.44
N PRO A 27 1.32 -18.66 41.53
CA PRO A 27 0.56 -19.92 41.57
C PRO A 27 0.40 -20.59 40.19
N PRO A 28 0.08 -21.90 40.16
CA PRO A 28 -0.07 -22.64 38.92
C PRO A 28 -1.44 -22.39 38.30
N GLY A 29 -1.47 -22.23 36.97
CA GLY A 29 -2.67 -22.55 36.19
C GLY A 29 -3.16 -21.44 35.27
N ARG A 30 -2.63 -21.42 34.04
CA ARG A 30 -3.43 -21.21 32.83
C ARG A 30 -2.64 -21.72 31.62
N ARG A 31 -3.12 -22.82 31.05
CA ARG A 31 -2.60 -23.45 29.83
C ARG A 31 -2.70 -22.45 28.66
N PRO A 32 -1.62 -22.21 27.89
CA PRO A 32 -1.75 -21.46 26.64
C PRO A 32 -2.41 -22.36 25.59
N ARG A 33 -3.58 -21.94 25.10
CA ARG A 33 -4.20 -22.50 23.90
C ARG A 33 -3.28 -22.21 22.72
N ALA A 34 -2.75 -23.28 22.13
CA ALA A 34 -2.02 -23.26 20.88
C ALA A 34 -2.88 -22.57 19.81
N ARG A 35 -2.45 -21.38 19.37
CA ARG A 35 -3.01 -20.75 18.17
C ARG A 35 -2.31 -21.37 16.97
N HIS A 36 -3.12 -22.05 16.16
CA HIS A 36 -2.76 -22.66 14.89
C HIS A 36 -1.84 -21.75 14.06
N ALA A 37 -0.62 -22.23 13.82
CA ALA A 37 0.27 -21.74 12.79
C ALA A 37 -0.42 -21.94 11.45
N ARG A 38 -0.95 -20.85 10.87
CA ARG A 38 -1.41 -20.86 9.48
C ARG A 38 -0.18 -20.89 8.59
N HIS A 39 -0.16 -21.90 7.73
CA HIS A 39 0.76 -22.18 6.64
C HIS A 39 1.39 -20.92 6.03
N ALA A 40 2.67 -20.70 6.30
CA ALA A 40 3.50 -19.87 5.46
C ALA A 40 3.85 -20.70 4.22
N VAL A 41 2.99 -20.63 3.20
CA VAL A 41 3.30 -21.11 1.86
C VAL A 41 4.50 -20.30 1.36
N ALA A 42 5.65 -20.97 1.28
CA ALA A 42 6.85 -20.44 0.68
C ALA A 42 6.63 -20.35 -0.84
N GLY A 43 6.07 -19.23 -1.29
CA GLY A 43 6.05 -18.85 -2.69
C GLY A 43 7.40 -18.29 -3.10
N ALA A 44 8.30 -19.16 -3.55
CA ALA A 44 9.44 -18.77 -4.37
C ALA A 44 8.91 -18.37 -5.75
N ALA A 45 8.71 -17.06 -5.97
CA ALA A 45 8.22 -16.55 -7.24
C ALA A 45 9.38 -16.40 -8.23
N LEU A 46 9.25 -17.12 -9.35
CA LEU A 46 9.98 -16.94 -10.61
C LEU A 46 10.03 -15.44 -10.99
N LEU A 47 11.24 -14.90 -11.07
CA LEU A 47 11.54 -13.71 -11.85
C LEU A 47 11.91 -14.16 -13.26
N LEU A 48 10.93 -14.29 -14.14
CA LEU A 48 11.17 -14.46 -15.58
C LEU A 48 10.25 -13.53 -16.37
N LEU A 49 10.89 -12.52 -16.97
CA LEU A 49 10.59 -11.91 -18.27
C LEU A 49 9.12 -11.61 -18.60
N ALA A 50 8.71 -10.36 -18.37
CA ALA A 50 7.66 -9.72 -19.16
C ALA A 50 8.10 -8.29 -19.51
N ALA A 51 8.99 -8.21 -20.50
CA ALA A 51 9.21 -6.99 -21.27
C ALA A 51 8.09 -6.89 -22.31
N GLY A 52 7.35 -5.77 -22.30
CA GLY A 52 6.64 -5.26 -23.47
C GLY A 52 5.28 -5.88 -23.80
N ALA A 53 4.25 -5.56 -23.00
CA ALA A 53 2.89 -5.33 -23.49
C ALA A 53 2.07 -4.67 -22.38
N ALA A 54 2.01 -3.34 -22.38
CA ALA A 54 1.09 -2.60 -21.52
C ALA A 54 -0.28 -2.57 -22.21
N PRO A 55 -1.36 -3.14 -21.63
CA PRO A 55 -2.69 -2.81 -22.09
C PRO A 55 -3.09 -1.48 -21.45
N ALA A 56 -3.17 -0.45 -22.27
CA ALA A 56 -3.67 0.86 -21.88
C ALA A 56 -5.20 0.81 -21.75
N PHE A 57 -5.72 0.30 -20.63
CA PHE A 57 -7.12 0.51 -20.27
C PHE A 57 -7.23 1.75 -19.37
N GLY A 58 -6.99 2.91 -19.98
CA GLY A 58 -7.21 4.22 -19.38
C GLY A 58 -8.55 4.78 -19.82
N ALA A 59 -9.40 5.06 -18.85
CA ALA A 59 -10.73 5.65 -19.02
C ALA A 59 -10.72 6.91 -19.90
N SER A 60 -11.53 6.91 -20.96
CA SER A 60 -11.76 8.08 -21.82
C SER A 60 -12.93 8.88 -21.28
N ALA A 61 -12.63 9.89 -20.47
CA ALA A 61 -13.52 11.03 -20.32
C ALA A 61 -13.21 12.02 -21.46
N GLY A 62 -14.08 12.04 -22.48
CA GLY A 62 -14.24 13.16 -23.40
C GLY A 62 -13.34 13.16 -24.64
N GLY A 63 -13.96 12.90 -25.80
CA GLY A 63 -13.61 13.53 -27.07
C GLY A 63 -12.86 12.67 -28.09
N ALA A 64 -13.51 12.48 -29.25
CA ALA A 64 -13.02 12.01 -30.54
C ALA A 64 -12.66 10.52 -30.66
N ASP A 65 -13.51 9.79 -31.40
CA ASP A 65 -13.21 8.67 -32.30
C ASP A 65 -12.04 7.77 -31.89
N SER A 66 -12.14 7.17 -30.70
CA SER A 66 -11.24 6.06 -30.35
C SER A 66 -11.58 4.89 -31.28
N PRO A 67 -10.61 4.27 -31.97
CA PRO A 67 -10.83 3.09 -32.82
C PRO A 67 -11.50 1.93 -32.07
N GLU A 68 -11.41 1.94 -30.73
CA GLU A 68 -12.09 1.00 -29.84
C GLU A 68 -13.62 1.18 -29.86
N ARG A 69 -14.10 2.41 -30.05
CA ARG A 69 -15.54 2.72 -30.14
C ARG A 69 -16.12 2.19 -31.45
N ASP A 70 -15.41 2.38 -32.55
CA ASP A 70 -15.82 1.88 -33.87
C ASP A 70 -15.85 0.35 -33.88
N ALA A 71 -14.84 -0.30 -33.28
CA ALA A 71 -14.82 -1.75 -33.14
C ALA A 71 -16.01 -2.28 -32.33
N ARG A 72 -16.38 -1.61 -31.22
CA ARG A 72 -17.56 -1.97 -30.42
C ARG A 72 -18.86 -1.78 -31.18
N LEU A 73 -18.97 -0.69 -31.95
CA LEU A 73 -20.15 -0.40 -32.74
C LEU A 73 -20.34 -1.44 -33.85
N VAL A 74 -19.26 -1.82 -34.55
CA VAL A 74 -19.31 -2.89 -35.56
C VAL A 74 -19.70 -4.22 -34.94
N TYR A 75 -19.12 -4.57 -33.78
CA TYR A 75 -19.44 -5.80 -33.06
C TYR A 75 -20.92 -5.88 -32.67
N CYS A 76 -21.46 -4.82 -32.04
CA CYS A 76 -22.84 -4.80 -31.56
C CYS A 76 -23.89 -4.64 -32.68
N LEU A 77 -23.50 -4.16 -33.88
CA LEU A 77 -24.40 -4.08 -35.04
C LEU A 77 -24.35 -5.31 -35.95
N ASP A 78 -23.45 -6.26 -35.68
CA ASP A 78 -23.37 -7.52 -36.41
C ASP A 78 -24.71 -8.30 -36.29
N PRO A 79 -25.27 -8.82 -37.40
CA PRO A 79 -26.53 -9.56 -37.42
C PRO A 79 -26.65 -10.65 -36.36
N VAL A 80 -25.54 -11.28 -35.98
CA VAL A 80 -25.50 -12.35 -34.99
C VAL A 80 -25.81 -11.84 -33.57
N HIS A 81 -25.40 -10.61 -33.24
CA HIS A 81 -25.49 -10.04 -31.88
C HIS A 81 -26.71 -9.13 -31.68
N ARG A 82 -27.48 -8.82 -32.74
CA ARG A 82 -28.61 -7.87 -32.69
C ARG A 82 -29.69 -8.27 -31.70
N THR A 83 -30.08 -9.55 -31.67
CA THR A 83 -31.13 -10.05 -30.76
C THR A 83 -30.68 -9.99 -29.31
N ASP A 84 -29.41 -10.30 -29.05
CA ASP A 84 -28.85 -10.31 -27.70
C ASP A 84 -28.61 -8.90 -27.19
N LEU A 85 -28.23 -7.96 -28.06
CA LEU A 85 -28.15 -6.54 -27.76
C LEU A 85 -29.51 -5.98 -27.33
N LEU A 86 -30.58 -6.26 -28.10
CA LEU A 86 -31.93 -5.81 -27.75
C LEU A 86 -32.42 -6.46 -26.45
N THR A 87 -32.11 -7.74 -26.24
CA THR A 87 -32.41 -8.45 -24.98
C THR A 87 -31.70 -7.81 -23.79
N ALA A 88 -30.42 -7.44 -23.95
CA ALA A 88 -29.66 -6.72 -22.93
C ALA A 88 -30.26 -5.33 -22.65
N ALA A 89 -30.67 -4.61 -23.70
CA ALA A 89 -31.32 -3.31 -23.58
C ALA A 89 -32.65 -3.39 -22.80
N VAL A 90 -33.48 -4.40 -23.07
CA VAL A 90 -34.74 -4.65 -22.34
C VAL A 90 -34.45 -5.00 -20.87
N ARG A 91 -33.45 -5.86 -20.61
CA ARG A 91 -33.06 -6.23 -19.23
C ARG A 91 -32.54 -5.05 -18.42
N LEU A 92 -31.86 -4.10 -19.08
CA LEU A 92 -31.38 -2.87 -18.46
C LEU A 92 -32.48 -1.79 -18.34
N GLY A 93 -33.68 -2.05 -18.84
CA GLY A 93 -34.79 -1.09 -18.86
C GLY A 93 -34.60 0.08 -19.82
N LEU A 94 -33.72 -0.06 -20.82
CA LEU A 94 -33.44 0.96 -21.84
C LEU A 94 -34.45 0.90 -22.99
N LEU A 95 -35.02 -0.29 -23.23
CA LEU A 95 -36.10 -0.52 -24.20
C LEU A 95 -37.26 -1.26 -23.53
N LYS A 96 -38.47 -1.07 -24.07
CA LYS A 96 -39.64 -1.90 -23.73
C LYS A 96 -39.55 -3.24 -24.47
N ALA A 97 -40.10 -4.30 -23.88
CA ALA A 97 -40.02 -5.66 -24.44
C ALA A 97 -40.59 -5.78 -25.88
N ASP A 98 -41.62 -4.99 -26.20
CA ASP A 98 -42.30 -5.00 -27.51
C ASP A 98 -41.89 -3.83 -28.42
N ALA A 99 -40.75 -3.19 -28.15
CA ALA A 99 -40.30 -2.06 -28.95
C ALA A 99 -39.66 -2.54 -30.26
N GLU A 100 -40.33 -2.31 -31.39
CA GLU A 100 -39.74 -2.50 -32.73
C GLU A 100 -38.80 -1.34 -33.06
N VAL A 101 -37.53 -1.47 -32.68
CA VAL A 101 -36.49 -0.45 -32.93
C VAL A 101 -35.36 -1.06 -33.76
N SER A 102 -35.01 -0.41 -34.87
CA SER A 102 -33.80 -0.76 -35.64
C SER A 102 -32.56 -0.42 -34.81
N PRO A 103 -31.64 -1.38 -34.55
CA PRO A 103 -30.42 -1.14 -33.77
C PRO A 103 -29.55 -0.02 -34.34
N GLU A 104 -29.52 0.14 -35.66
CA GLU A 104 -28.76 1.20 -36.35
C GLU A 104 -29.36 2.58 -36.06
N ARG A 105 -30.68 2.68 -36.06
CA ARG A 105 -31.38 3.93 -35.74
C ARG A 105 -31.28 4.25 -34.24
N TRP A 106 -31.34 3.23 -33.40
CA TRP A 106 -31.16 3.37 -31.96
C TRP A 106 -29.75 3.83 -31.59
N ALA A 107 -28.70 3.28 -32.22
CA ALA A 107 -27.32 3.72 -32.03
C ALA A 107 -27.12 5.20 -32.39
N LYS A 108 -27.82 5.68 -33.42
CA LYS A 108 -27.73 7.07 -33.87
C LYS A 108 -28.51 8.03 -32.98
N ASP A 109 -29.72 7.67 -32.59
CA ASP A 109 -30.64 8.55 -31.87
C ASP A 109 -30.39 8.50 -30.33
N HIS A 110 -29.80 7.41 -29.83
CA HIS A 110 -29.57 7.12 -28.41
C HIS A 110 -28.20 6.47 -28.14
N ASP A 111 -27.13 7.10 -28.62
CA ASP A 111 -25.74 6.62 -28.56
C ASP A 111 -25.29 6.18 -27.14
N ASP A 112 -25.63 6.94 -26.09
CA ASP A 112 -25.27 6.60 -24.71
C ASP A 112 -25.95 5.32 -24.19
N ASP A 113 -27.24 5.15 -24.48
CA ASP A 113 -28.02 3.97 -24.05
C ASP A 113 -27.61 2.73 -24.86
N PHE A 114 -27.37 2.90 -26.16
CA PHE A 114 -26.81 1.86 -27.01
C PHE A 114 -25.44 1.40 -26.49
N GLY A 115 -24.55 2.35 -26.15
CA GLY A 115 -23.23 2.06 -25.60
C GLY A 115 -23.31 1.27 -24.29
N ARG A 116 -24.27 1.59 -23.42
CA ARG A 116 -24.50 0.85 -22.16
C ARG A 116 -24.99 -0.58 -22.39
N ALA A 117 -25.93 -0.79 -23.32
CA ALA A 117 -26.39 -2.13 -23.65
C ALA A 117 -25.31 -2.97 -24.33
N CYS A 118 -24.55 -2.39 -25.25
CA CYS A 118 -23.43 -3.02 -25.93
C CYS A 118 -22.32 -3.43 -24.95
N ALA A 119 -22.00 -2.56 -23.97
CA ALA A 119 -21.05 -2.89 -22.91
C ALA A 119 -21.54 -4.06 -22.03
N ALA A 120 -22.84 -4.09 -21.70
CA ALA A 120 -23.43 -5.18 -20.92
C ALA A 120 -23.45 -6.51 -21.69
N LEU A 121 -23.71 -6.47 -23.01
CA LEU A 121 -23.64 -7.64 -23.88
C LEU A 121 -22.23 -8.23 -23.90
N MET A 122 -21.21 -7.40 -24.18
CA MET A 122 -19.82 -7.87 -24.19
C MET A 122 -19.38 -8.41 -22.82
N ALA A 123 -19.85 -7.82 -21.72
CA ALA A 123 -19.59 -8.35 -20.38
C ALA A 123 -20.26 -9.72 -20.18
N ALA A 124 -21.51 -9.89 -20.62
CA ALA A 124 -22.24 -11.15 -20.51
C ALA A 124 -21.62 -12.28 -21.36
N GLU A 125 -21.11 -11.96 -22.55
CA GLU A 125 -20.38 -12.92 -23.39
C GLU A 125 -19.01 -13.27 -22.80
N SER A 126 -18.33 -12.32 -22.18
CA SER A 126 -17.05 -12.56 -21.48
C SER A 126 -17.22 -13.46 -20.26
N ASP A 127 -18.38 -13.40 -19.59
CA ASP A 127 -18.73 -14.21 -18.42
C ASP A 127 -19.35 -15.58 -18.79
N SER A 128 -19.60 -15.86 -20.07
CA SER A 128 -20.19 -17.12 -20.52
C SER A 128 -19.11 -18.13 -20.92
N PRO A 129 -18.76 -19.11 -20.06
CA PRO A 129 -17.80 -20.17 -20.41
C PRO A 129 -18.31 -21.14 -21.49
N ALA A 130 -19.51 -20.90 -22.04
CA ALA A 130 -20.21 -21.83 -22.93
C ALA A 130 -19.74 -21.79 -24.40
N ALA A 131 -19.03 -20.75 -24.84
CA ALA A 131 -18.53 -20.66 -26.22
C ALA A 131 -17.38 -21.64 -26.53
N ALA A 132 -16.71 -22.20 -25.51
CA ALA A 132 -15.64 -23.18 -25.69
C ALA A 132 -16.14 -24.63 -25.83
N ALA A 133 -17.45 -24.88 -25.66
CA ALA A 133 -18.00 -26.24 -25.60
C ALA A 133 -18.86 -26.64 -26.82
N GLN A 134 -19.05 -25.76 -27.82
CA GLN A 134 -19.96 -26.02 -28.95
C GLN A 134 -19.27 -26.25 -30.31
N SER A 135 -17.97 -26.57 -30.34
CA SER A 135 -17.37 -27.28 -31.48
C SER A 135 -17.36 -28.79 -31.20
N GLY A 136 -18.47 -29.43 -31.52
CA GLY A 136 -18.63 -30.88 -31.40
C GLY A 136 -17.75 -31.66 -32.38
N GLY A 137 -17.32 -32.85 -31.94
CA GLY A 137 -17.02 -33.98 -32.82
C GLY A 137 -15.64 -34.61 -32.65
N ALA A 138 -15.63 -35.79 -32.02
CA ALA A 138 -14.62 -36.86 -32.07
C ALA A 138 -13.40 -36.79 -31.12
N ASP A 139 -13.25 -37.88 -30.37
CA ASP A 139 -12.15 -38.31 -29.50
C ASP A 139 -11.98 -37.60 -28.14
N GLY A 140 -12.71 -38.13 -27.16
CA GLY A 140 -12.88 -37.64 -25.79
C GLY A 140 -11.64 -37.53 -24.88
N ASP A 141 -10.44 -37.84 -25.36
CA ASP A 141 -9.20 -37.76 -24.58
C ASP A 141 -8.30 -36.57 -24.97
N GLY A 142 -8.54 -35.93 -26.12
CA GLY A 142 -7.67 -34.87 -26.65
C GLY A 142 -7.93 -33.49 -26.05
N TRP A 143 -9.20 -33.10 -25.91
CA TRP A 143 -9.57 -31.73 -25.50
C TRP A 143 -9.27 -31.45 -24.02
N LEU A 144 -9.41 -32.46 -23.15
CA LEU A 144 -9.07 -32.34 -21.74
C LEU A 144 -7.56 -32.16 -21.58
N MET A 145 -6.76 -32.83 -22.42
CA MET A 145 -5.31 -32.64 -22.44
C MET A 145 -4.90 -31.28 -23.02
N THR A 146 -5.60 -30.73 -24.02
CA THR A 146 -5.31 -29.36 -24.49
C THR A 146 -5.72 -28.33 -23.44
N LEU A 147 -6.86 -28.52 -22.75
CA LEU A 147 -7.30 -27.67 -21.64
C LEU A 147 -6.29 -27.70 -20.49
N VAL A 148 -5.83 -28.89 -20.07
CA VAL A 148 -4.82 -29.04 -19.01
C VAL A 148 -3.47 -28.42 -19.44
N LYS A 149 -3.11 -28.50 -20.73
CA LYS A 149 -1.90 -27.85 -21.26
C LYS A 149 -2.03 -26.32 -21.32
N GLN A 150 -3.23 -25.77 -21.54
CA GLN A 150 -3.48 -24.33 -21.57
C GLN A 150 -3.85 -23.74 -20.20
N LEU A 151 -4.25 -24.57 -19.23
CA LEU A 151 -4.60 -24.17 -17.87
C LEU A 151 -3.52 -23.31 -17.20
N PRO A 152 -2.21 -23.59 -17.32
CA PRO A 152 -1.17 -22.73 -16.72
C PRO A 152 -1.17 -21.31 -17.29
N LEU A 153 -1.42 -21.15 -18.59
CA LEU A 153 -1.49 -19.83 -19.25
C LEU A 153 -2.74 -19.07 -18.82
N LEU A 154 -3.90 -19.74 -18.77
CA LEU A 154 -5.14 -19.14 -18.28
C LEU A 154 -5.04 -18.77 -16.80
N LEU A 155 -4.48 -19.65 -15.97
CA LEU A 155 -4.24 -19.40 -14.56
C LEU A 155 -3.26 -18.23 -14.37
N ALA A 156 -2.20 -18.15 -15.17
CA ALA A 156 -1.27 -17.02 -15.16
C ALA A 156 -1.97 -15.70 -15.54
N GLY A 157 -2.81 -15.70 -16.57
CA GLY A 157 -3.62 -14.53 -16.96
C GLY A 157 -4.60 -14.08 -15.87
N ALA A 158 -5.29 -15.03 -15.24
CA ALA A 158 -6.19 -14.77 -14.13
C ALA A 158 -5.46 -14.22 -12.89
N LEU A 159 -4.31 -14.81 -12.53
CA LEU A 159 -3.46 -14.33 -11.43
C LEU A 159 -2.86 -12.96 -11.73
N LEU A 160 -2.49 -12.67 -12.97
CA LEU A 160 -2.01 -11.36 -13.39
C LEU A 160 -3.11 -10.31 -13.28
N THR A 161 -4.34 -10.65 -13.68
CA THR A 161 -5.51 -9.76 -13.59
C THR A 161 -5.89 -9.47 -12.13
N LEU A 162 -5.96 -10.50 -11.29
CA LEU A 162 -6.16 -10.36 -9.83
C LEU A 162 -5.02 -9.56 -9.17
N GLY A 163 -3.79 -9.79 -9.64
CA GLY A 163 -2.60 -9.06 -9.21
C GLY A 163 -2.67 -7.58 -9.58
N GLY A 164 -3.15 -7.24 -10.79
CA GLY A 164 -3.31 -5.88 -11.28
C GLY A 164 -4.29 -5.06 -10.43
N GLN A 165 -5.50 -5.58 -10.19
CA GLN A 165 -6.50 -4.89 -9.36
C GLN A 165 -6.03 -4.71 -7.91
N SER A 166 -5.33 -5.71 -7.38
CA SER A 166 -4.74 -5.63 -6.03
C SER A 166 -3.62 -4.59 -5.98
N TYR A 167 -2.81 -4.50 -7.03
CA TYR A 167 -1.71 -3.53 -7.13
C TYR A 167 -2.23 -2.10 -7.16
N GLU A 168 -3.29 -1.79 -7.90
CA GLU A 168 -3.87 -0.45 -7.97
C GLU A 168 -4.38 0.03 -6.61
N ARG A 169 -5.14 -0.81 -5.89
CA ARG A 169 -5.62 -0.49 -4.54
C ARG A 169 -4.47 -0.27 -3.57
N VAL A 170 -3.43 -1.10 -3.62
CA VAL A 170 -2.25 -0.94 -2.76
C VAL A 170 -1.45 0.31 -3.16
N SER A 171 -1.40 0.64 -4.46
CA SER A 171 -0.68 1.81 -4.95
C SER A 171 -1.34 3.12 -4.52
N SER A 172 -2.67 3.21 -4.58
CA SER A 172 -3.43 4.39 -4.15
C SER A 172 -3.31 4.61 -2.65
N GLN A 173 -3.46 3.55 -1.83
CA GLN A 173 -3.21 3.62 -0.39
C GLN A 173 -1.78 4.05 -0.05
N ARG A 174 -0.78 3.60 -0.83
CA ARG A 174 0.61 4.05 -0.65
C ARG A 174 0.81 5.51 -1.00
N ARG A 175 0.14 6.01 -2.05
CA ARG A 175 0.19 7.43 -2.43
C ARG A 175 -0.44 8.30 -1.35
N SER A 176 -1.63 7.94 -0.86
CA SER A 176 -2.31 8.69 0.20
C SER A 176 -1.49 8.72 1.50
N LEU A 177 -0.91 7.58 1.90
CA LEU A 177 -0.06 7.51 3.09
C LEU A 177 1.25 8.29 2.93
N ARG A 178 1.86 8.27 1.73
CA ARG A 178 3.04 9.11 1.44
C ARG A 178 2.70 10.59 1.54
N GLN A 179 1.54 10.99 1.05
CA GLN A 179 1.07 12.36 1.14
C GLN A 179 0.81 12.74 2.60
N GLU A 180 0.11 11.90 3.37
CA GLU A 180 -0.14 12.10 4.81
C GLU A 180 1.18 12.25 5.59
N LEU A 181 2.14 11.35 5.37
CA LEU A 181 3.47 11.43 5.98
C LEU A 181 4.22 12.71 5.57
N GLY A 182 4.20 13.08 4.29
CA GLY A 182 4.86 14.29 3.80
C GLY A 182 4.25 15.56 4.39
N THR A 183 2.92 15.62 4.50
CA THR A 183 2.21 16.72 5.15
C THR A 183 2.57 16.80 6.64
N ALA A 184 2.49 15.69 7.38
CA ALA A 184 2.84 15.64 8.81
C ALA A 184 4.32 15.99 9.07
N GLU A 185 5.23 15.48 8.24
CA GLU A 185 6.66 15.81 8.29
C GLU A 185 6.90 17.31 8.08
N SER A 186 6.27 17.90 7.06
CA SER A 186 6.41 19.32 6.76
C SER A 186 5.85 20.22 7.87
N ALA A 187 4.70 19.85 8.46
CA ALA A 187 4.08 20.55 9.56
C ALA A 187 4.96 20.49 10.82
N TYR A 188 5.50 19.31 11.14
CA TYR A 188 6.44 19.15 12.25
C TYR A 188 7.72 19.96 12.04
N ARG A 189 8.32 19.91 10.84
CA ARG A 189 9.51 20.71 10.51
C ARG A 189 9.26 22.21 10.67
N ALA A 190 8.09 22.69 10.24
CA ALA A 190 7.70 24.09 10.37
C ALA A 190 7.54 24.48 11.85
N ALA A 191 6.78 23.70 12.62
CA ALA A 191 6.54 23.95 14.04
C ALA A 191 7.84 23.94 14.86
N VAL A 192 8.73 22.97 14.63
CA VAL A 192 10.03 22.90 15.30
C VAL A 192 10.88 24.13 15.02
N ARG A 193 10.94 24.58 13.75
CA ARG A 193 11.71 25.76 13.37
C ARG A 193 11.17 27.03 14.02
N GLU A 194 9.85 27.20 14.03
CA GLU A 194 9.19 28.34 14.65
C GLU A 194 9.48 28.37 16.15
N TYR A 195 9.23 27.26 16.84
CA TYR A 195 9.49 27.11 18.28
C TYR A 195 10.95 27.35 18.66
N THR A 196 11.92 26.77 17.94
CA THR A 196 13.34 26.98 18.24
C THR A 196 13.79 28.42 17.94
N THR A 197 13.19 29.08 16.95
CA THR A 197 13.46 30.50 16.62
C THR A 197 12.91 31.44 17.69
N GLU A 198 11.69 31.21 18.16
CA GLU A 198 11.08 31.96 19.27
C GLU A 198 11.85 31.75 20.58
N HIS A 199 12.22 30.51 20.87
CA HIS A 199 13.02 30.17 22.05
C HIS A 199 14.38 30.90 22.04
N ALA A 200 15.04 30.97 20.88
CA ALA A 200 16.29 31.70 20.72
C ALA A 200 16.15 33.23 20.86
N ARG A 201 14.94 33.77 20.65
CA ARG A 201 14.61 35.21 20.78
C ARG A 201 14.10 35.60 22.16
N GLU A 202 14.09 34.68 23.12
CA GLU A 202 13.54 34.89 24.47
C GLU A 202 12.05 35.24 24.49
N THR A 203 11.35 34.96 23.40
CA THR A 203 9.89 35.13 23.33
C THR A 203 9.25 33.91 23.97
N PRO A 204 8.11 34.05 24.69
CA PRO A 204 7.36 32.90 25.18
C PRO A 204 6.99 32.00 24.00
N ALA A 205 7.76 30.93 23.81
CA ALA A 205 7.57 30.02 22.68
C ALA A 205 6.39 29.09 22.97
N ASP A 206 5.46 29.02 22.02
CA ASP A 206 4.29 28.17 22.12
C ASP A 206 4.68 26.71 21.81
N HIS A 207 4.78 25.89 22.84
CA HIS A 207 5.03 24.44 22.70
C HIS A 207 3.84 23.61 22.18
N PRO A 208 2.55 23.95 22.45
CA PRO A 208 1.43 23.12 22.01
C PRO A 208 1.37 22.83 20.49
N PRO A 209 1.68 23.77 19.58
CA PRO A 209 1.78 23.50 18.14
C PRO A 209 2.82 22.44 17.78
N VAL A 210 4.00 22.48 18.39
CA VAL A 210 5.06 21.47 18.18
C VAL A 210 4.60 20.10 18.62
N ARG A 211 3.99 20.02 19.81
CA ARG A 211 3.45 18.77 20.35
C ARG A 211 2.35 18.19 19.45
N ALA A 212 1.41 19.02 18.99
CA ALA A 212 0.35 18.59 18.08
C ALA A 212 0.93 18.05 16.75
N ALA A 213 1.91 18.73 16.17
CA ALA A 213 2.57 18.27 14.94
C ALA A 213 3.37 16.97 15.15
N ARG A 214 4.01 16.83 16.32
CA ARG A 214 4.71 15.58 16.72
C ARG A 214 3.73 14.41 16.83
N ASP A 215 2.60 14.61 17.50
CA ASP A 215 1.59 13.57 17.69
C ASP A 215 0.94 13.18 16.35
N ALA A 216 0.70 14.15 15.46
CA ALA A 216 0.24 13.87 14.10
C ALA A 216 1.24 13.02 13.29
N LEU A 217 2.54 13.34 13.38
CA LEU A 217 3.59 12.56 12.72
C LEU A 217 3.71 11.15 13.32
N PHE A 218 3.61 11.03 14.65
CA PHE A 218 3.57 9.74 15.34
C PHE A 218 2.41 8.86 14.84
N VAL A 219 1.20 9.42 14.74
CA VAL A 219 0.03 8.71 14.21
C VAL A 219 0.26 8.28 12.76
N ALA A 220 0.79 9.15 11.91
CA ALA A 220 1.11 8.81 10.52
C ALA A 220 2.14 7.66 10.42
N LEU A 221 3.16 7.66 11.29
CA LEU A 221 4.17 6.60 11.36
C LEU A 221 3.60 5.25 11.80
N SER A 222 2.68 5.25 12.77
CA SER A 222 2.01 4.03 13.22
C SER A 222 1.19 3.32 12.13
N ARG A 223 0.78 4.07 11.11
CA ARG A 223 -0.01 3.57 9.96
C ARG A 223 0.84 3.02 8.82
N VAL A 224 2.16 3.11 8.89
CA VAL A 224 3.07 2.68 7.81
C VAL A 224 2.88 1.18 7.53
N PRO A 225 2.34 0.79 6.35
CA PRO A 225 2.15 -0.61 6.01
C PRO A 225 3.49 -1.23 5.61
N GLY A 226 3.66 -2.53 5.84
CA GLY A 226 4.80 -3.26 5.30
C GLY A 226 5.33 -4.39 6.18
N PRO A 227 6.49 -4.94 5.82
CA PRO A 227 7.13 -5.99 6.58
C PRO A 227 7.51 -5.50 7.98
N ALA A 228 7.66 -6.44 8.91
CA ALA A 228 7.92 -6.13 10.33
C ALA A 228 9.15 -5.23 10.55
N ALA A 229 10.20 -5.36 9.73
CA ALA A 229 11.39 -4.50 9.83
C ALA A 229 11.09 -3.02 9.52
N ARG A 230 10.16 -2.75 8.59
CA ARG A 230 9.74 -1.38 8.26
C ARG A 230 8.90 -0.78 9.38
N ARG A 231 7.98 -1.58 9.95
CA ARG A 231 7.15 -1.15 11.08
C ARG A 231 7.98 -0.86 12.32
N ALA A 232 8.94 -1.75 12.65
CA ALA A 232 9.86 -1.52 13.75
C ALA A 232 10.71 -0.26 13.55
N ALA A 233 11.19 0.01 12.33
CA ALA A 233 11.92 1.25 12.03
C ALA A 233 11.03 2.50 12.13
N ALA A 234 9.74 2.40 11.76
CA ALA A 234 8.78 3.50 11.91
C ALA A 234 8.46 3.76 13.38
N GLU A 235 8.29 2.71 14.20
CA GLU A 235 8.11 2.79 15.65
C GLU A 235 9.34 3.41 16.34
N GLU A 236 10.55 2.94 16.02
CA GLU A 236 11.80 3.50 16.55
C GLU A 236 11.95 4.99 16.21
N LEU A 237 11.55 5.38 14.99
CA LEU A 237 11.57 6.78 14.58
C LEU A 237 10.52 7.61 15.33
N ALA A 238 9.32 7.06 15.53
CA ALA A 238 8.23 7.72 16.24
C ALA A 238 8.58 7.96 17.73
N ASP A 239 9.22 6.98 18.37
CA ASP A 239 9.72 7.08 19.74
C ASP A 239 10.91 8.06 19.85
N GLY A 240 11.71 8.17 18.79
CA GLY A 240 12.88 9.05 18.69
C GLY A 240 12.58 10.50 18.29
N LEU A 241 11.31 10.89 18.07
CA LEU A 241 10.96 12.27 17.73
C LEU A 241 11.28 13.23 18.89
N PRO A 242 12.16 14.24 18.69
CA PRO A 242 12.56 15.17 19.75
C PRO A 242 11.42 16.11 20.18
N LEU A 243 11.69 16.97 21.17
CA LEU A 243 10.75 18.00 21.65
C LEU A 243 9.40 17.46 22.17
N ALA A 244 9.40 16.24 22.72
CA ALA A 244 8.25 15.70 23.44
C ALA A 244 7.84 16.58 24.64
N GLU A 245 8.83 17.22 25.25
CA GLU A 245 8.70 18.18 26.33
C GLU A 245 9.18 19.56 25.85
N PRO A 246 8.67 20.65 26.44
CA PRO A 246 9.17 21.99 26.15
C PRO A 246 10.64 22.10 26.58
N LEU A 247 11.43 22.84 25.81
CA LEU A 247 12.76 23.25 26.22
C LEU A 247 12.68 23.98 27.57
N PRO A 248 13.63 23.72 28.47
CA PRO A 248 13.59 24.27 29.81
C PRO A 248 13.45 25.80 29.73
N ARG A 249 12.34 26.32 30.27
CA ARG A 249 12.22 27.74 30.53
C ARG A 249 13.27 28.06 31.57
N THR A 250 14.17 28.96 31.24
CA THR A 250 15.18 29.54 32.14
C THR A 250 14.51 30.07 33.40
N GLY A 251 14.37 29.22 34.41
CA GLY A 251 13.92 29.60 35.75
C GLY A 251 15.14 29.95 36.60
N ALA A 252 15.20 31.19 37.09
CA ALA A 252 16.14 31.74 38.08
C ALA A 252 17.66 31.70 37.75
N TYR A 253 18.12 30.78 36.91
CA TYR A 253 19.49 30.73 36.41
C TYR A 253 19.51 31.31 35.00
N LEU A 254 20.11 32.49 34.87
CA LEU A 254 20.36 33.18 33.60
C LEU A 254 21.27 32.30 32.74
N PHE A 255 20.70 31.35 32.01
CA PHE A 255 21.42 30.77 30.88
C PHE A 255 21.70 31.90 29.89
N ASP A 256 22.98 32.09 29.60
CA ASP A 256 23.42 33.08 28.64
C ASP A 256 22.72 32.85 27.29
N ARG A 257 22.45 33.93 26.56
CA ARG A 257 21.79 33.89 25.25
C ARG A 257 22.47 32.90 24.31
N GLU A 258 23.80 32.80 24.39
CA GLU A 258 24.59 31.84 23.60
C GLU A 258 24.21 30.38 23.89
N THR A 259 24.02 30.02 25.16
CA THR A 259 23.62 28.65 25.54
C THR A 259 22.24 28.30 25.00
N ARG A 260 21.28 29.23 25.05
CA ARG A 260 19.93 29.02 24.47
C ARG A 260 19.96 28.89 22.95
N VAL A 261 20.73 29.73 22.26
CA VAL A 261 20.90 29.64 20.80
C VAL A 261 21.52 28.30 20.43
N ARG A 262 22.53 27.84 21.17
CA ARG A 262 23.16 26.54 20.97
C ARG A 262 22.18 25.39 21.22
N ASP A 263 21.46 25.39 22.33
CA ASP A 263 20.51 24.33 22.68
C ASP A 263 19.37 24.26 21.64
N ALA A 264 18.85 25.41 21.19
CA ALA A 264 17.87 25.50 20.12
C ALA A 264 18.41 24.94 18.78
N ALA A 265 19.67 25.24 18.45
CA ALA A 265 20.34 24.72 17.26
C ALA A 265 20.59 23.20 17.34
N GLU A 266 20.99 22.69 18.50
CA GLU A 266 21.20 21.26 18.75
C GLU A 266 19.90 20.46 18.58
N GLU A 267 18.79 20.97 19.14
CA GLU A 267 17.46 20.36 19.03
C GLU A 267 16.93 20.42 17.60
N HIS A 268 17.11 21.56 16.91
CA HIS A 268 16.78 21.66 15.49
C HIS A 268 17.58 20.66 14.64
N ALA A 269 18.89 20.53 14.89
CA ALA A 269 19.75 19.56 14.20
C ALA A 269 19.37 18.10 14.54
N SER A 270 18.95 17.82 15.78
CA SER A 270 18.41 16.52 16.19
C SER A 270 17.14 16.18 15.41
N ALA A 271 16.18 17.11 15.34
CA ALA A 271 14.97 16.95 14.56
C ALA A 271 15.28 16.69 13.09
N GLN A 272 16.17 17.48 12.47
CA GLN A 272 16.57 17.26 11.08
C GLN A 272 17.24 15.90 10.83
N ARG A 273 18.02 15.38 11.78
CA ARG A 273 18.61 14.03 11.67
C ARG A 273 17.53 12.95 11.71
N CYS A 274 16.57 13.06 12.63
CA CYS A 274 15.43 12.16 12.72
C CYS A 274 14.54 12.23 11.46
N LEU A 275 14.30 13.42 10.91
CA LEU A 275 13.52 13.53 9.66
C LEU A 275 14.28 13.01 8.43
N ARG A 276 15.61 12.96 8.45
CA ARG A 276 16.38 12.31 7.37
C ARG A 276 16.15 10.80 7.34
N SER A 277 15.96 10.13 8.48
CA SER A 277 15.65 8.70 8.50
C SER A 277 14.22 8.38 8.02
N LEU A 278 13.28 9.35 8.01
CA LEU A 278 11.98 9.19 7.34
C LEU A 278 12.14 8.91 5.83
N SER A 279 13.11 9.53 5.18
CA SER A 279 13.38 9.27 3.76
C SER A 279 13.79 7.81 3.51
N GLU A 280 14.42 7.16 4.49
CA GLU A 280 14.77 5.74 4.40
C GLU A 280 13.53 4.82 4.49
N LEU A 281 12.50 5.21 5.26
CA LEU A 281 11.21 4.50 5.30
C LEU A 281 10.49 4.51 3.95
N ASN A 282 10.81 5.47 3.07
CA ASN A 282 10.27 5.57 1.72
C ASN A 282 11.04 4.73 0.67
N ARG A 283 12.14 4.07 1.04
CA ARG A 283 12.85 3.15 0.14
C ARG A 283 11.94 2.02 -0.35
N GLY A 284 12.23 1.52 -1.55
CA GLY A 284 11.41 0.53 -2.25
C GLY A 284 11.16 -0.76 -1.45
N SER A 285 10.10 -1.48 -1.78
CA SER A 285 9.73 -2.73 -1.09
C SER A 285 10.83 -3.80 -1.11
N LEU A 286 11.65 -3.82 -2.17
CA LEU A 286 12.79 -4.72 -2.28
C LEU A 286 13.82 -4.52 -1.16
N TYR A 287 14.13 -3.27 -0.80
CA TYR A 287 15.05 -2.94 0.29
C TYR A 287 14.56 -3.53 1.63
N TRP A 288 13.28 -3.31 1.94
CA TRP A 288 12.68 -3.81 3.19
C TRP A 288 12.46 -5.32 3.18
N GLY A 289 12.17 -5.92 2.02
CA GLY A 289 12.10 -7.37 1.84
C GLY A 289 13.44 -8.04 2.15
N TRP A 290 14.52 -7.53 1.55
CA TRP A 290 15.88 -8.00 1.81
C TRP A 290 16.29 -7.83 3.28
N ARG A 291 16.01 -6.67 3.90
CA ARG A 291 16.31 -6.42 5.32
C ARG A 291 15.58 -7.40 6.24
N THR A 292 14.33 -7.73 5.90
CA THR A 292 13.55 -8.72 6.65
C THR A 292 14.15 -10.12 6.54
N LEU A 293 14.56 -10.54 5.34
CA LEU A 293 15.25 -11.83 5.15
C LEU A 293 16.55 -11.90 5.96
N ARG A 294 17.38 -10.85 5.90
CA ARG A 294 18.65 -10.78 6.64
C ARG A 294 18.45 -10.89 8.15
N SER A 295 17.40 -10.23 8.68
CA SER A 295 17.07 -10.29 10.11
C SER A 295 16.62 -11.68 10.59
N ARG A 296 16.09 -12.53 9.68
CA ARG A 296 15.73 -13.92 10.01
C ARG A 296 16.97 -14.81 10.09
N SER A 297 17.89 -14.71 9.12
CA SER A 297 19.12 -15.50 9.09
C SER A 297 19.98 -15.31 10.34
N ALA A 298 20.02 -14.09 10.89
CA ALA A 298 20.74 -13.79 12.12
C ALA A 298 20.18 -14.52 13.35
N ARG A 299 18.86 -14.77 13.43
CA ARG A 299 18.26 -15.47 14.58
C ARG A 299 18.48 -16.98 14.54
N THR A 300 18.48 -17.56 13.35
CA THR A 300 18.68 -19.01 13.19
C THR A 300 20.11 -19.44 13.50
N GLY A 301 21.12 -18.59 13.24
CA GLY A 301 22.53 -18.91 13.53
C GLY A 301 22.87 -18.98 15.03
N THR A 302 22.16 -18.27 15.89
CA THR A 302 22.42 -18.24 17.33
C THR A 302 21.84 -19.41 18.12
N ALA A 303 21.00 -20.25 17.52
CA ALA A 303 20.31 -21.34 18.23
C ALA A 303 21.03 -22.69 18.17
N GLY A 304 22.07 -22.85 17.34
CA GLY A 304 22.76 -24.13 17.12
C GLY A 304 24.17 -24.25 17.71
N GLY A 305 24.58 -23.33 18.60
CA GLY A 305 25.94 -23.30 19.17
C GLY A 305 26.02 -23.65 20.66
N ALA A 306 25.03 -24.35 21.18
CA ALA A 306 25.01 -24.82 22.57
C ALA A 306 24.89 -26.35 22.58
N GLU A 307 25.97 -27.02 22.21
CA GLU A 307 26.27 -28.41 22.57
C GLU A 307 27.63 -28.45 23.27
#